data_AF-A0A3G9J1T6-F1
#
_entry.id   AF-A0A3G9J1T6-F1
#
_cell.length_a   1.000
_cell.length_b   1.000
_cell.length_c   1.000
_cell.angle_alpha   90.00
_cell.angle_beta   90.00
_cell.angle_gamma   90.00
#
_symmetry.space_group_name_H-M   'P 1'
#
loop_
_entity.id
_entity.type
_entity.pdbx_description
1 polymer ?
#
loop_
_entity_poly.entity_id
_entity_poly.type
_entity_poly.pdbx_seq_one_letter_code
_entity_poly.pdbx_strand_id
1 'polypeptide(L)'
;MTTFRGLPTCECMAEWLPRYEAELQRRGLIVGPLHIYQLTGNATQSAGVAAGGGHCDYVPRNNSPADAEVWVADEMGAHCEARYTPTFSIRHNHLLLRGCPHLAQVAKDQMAEFDRGEDGLLDHKPSAGPTGIPKRTWQQGLAWADQQRKAAPMKTIVDTALEFDAEHMTRAWLASYITKIKAKGHEGVALYAGPDPEKVPPKWAVLMFLQAQLALTAVYEHTTEDALAGYQAGVDNAKMTIAQWVGYGCPHNIVLWASSDKSDATVAQTKDYARGWIDTVTAAAFLDGGYGDSAFIQLFRYRWRPATWGTASAHMIQLVGAQPNDVEGCDVNVVVHGFPMWMPIPPAVAPLAQTAVHVHNALRELAMVPATETASRLALIHHAQTDLKGIH
;
A
#
# COMPACT_ATOMS: atom_id res chain seq x y z
N MET A 1 7.99 -31.47 13.46
CA MET A 1 7.34 -30.16 13.63
C MET A 1 7.63 -29.36 12.38
N THR A 2 6.59 -28.95 11.65
CA THR A 2 6.74 -28.17 10.42
C THR A 2 7.10 -26.74 10.77
N THR A 3 7.76 -26.01 9.87
CA THR A 3 8.02 -24.58 10.03
C THR A 3 7.56 -23.81 8.81
N PHE A 4 7.16 -22.56 9.01
CA PHE A 4 6.90 -21.60 7.95
C PHE A 4 7.74 -20.35 8.22
N ARG A 5 8.70 -20.06 7.35
CA ARG A 5 9.69 -18.97 7.53
C ARG A 5 10.41 -19.00 8.88
N GLY A 6 10.78 -20.20 9.33
CA GLY A 6 11.49 -20.41 10.60
C GLY A 6 10.60 -20.39 11.85
N LEU A 7 9.31 -20.08 11.72
CA LEU A 7 8.36 -20.16 12.83
C LEU A 7 7.71 -21.55 12.89
N PRO A 8 7.65 -22.20 14.07
CA PRO A 8 6.99 -23.50 14.21
C PRO A 8 5.49 -23.39 13.89
N THR A 9 4.97 -24.37 13.14
CA THR A 9 3.55 -24.43 12.79
C THR A 9 3.09 -25.85 12.42
N CYS A 10 1.79 -26.05 12.23
CA CYS A 10 1.26 -27.31 11.70
C CYS A 10 1.36 -27.33 10.17
N GLU A 11 1.35 -28.54 9.60
CA GLU A 11 1.36 -28.74 8.15
C GLU A 11 0.20 -28.05 7.43
N CYS A 12 -1.00 -28.01 8.03
CA CYS A 12 -2.17 -27.33 7.45
C CYS A 12 -1.91 -25.84 7.24
N MET A 13 -1.33 -25.17 8.24
CA MET A 13 -1.04 -23.73 8.17
C MET A 13 0.15 -23.43 7.27
N ALA A 14 1.20 -24.26 7.32
CA ALA A 14 2.33 -24.15 6.39
C ALA A 14 1.90 -24.32 4.93
N GLU A 15 0.87 -25.13 4.68
CA GLU A 15 0.27 -25.29 3.37
C GLU A 15 -0.60 -24.08 2.99
N TRP A 16 -1.44 -23.61 3.91
CA TRP A 16 -2.43 -22.57 3.66
C TRP A 16 -1.84 -21.17 3.45
N LEU A 17 -0.89 -20.75 4.28
CA LEU A 17 -0.34 -19.38 4.26
C LEU A 17 0.22 -18.94 2.90
N PRO A 18 1.04 -19.75 2.18
CA PRO A 18 1.50 -19.38 0.85
C PRO A 18 0.37 -19.10 -0.15
N ARG A 19 -0.75 -19.84 -0.09
CA ARG A 19 -1.88 -19.63 -1.00
C ARG A 19 -2.66 -18.38 -0.61
N TYR A 20 -2.84 -18.15 0.68
CA TYR A 20 -3.48 -16.94 1.17
C TYR A 20 -2.70 -15.69 0.78
N GLU A 21 -1.38 -15.66 1.00
CA GLU A 21 -0.53 -14.56 0.57
C GLU A 21 -0.57 -14.35 -0.94
N ALA A 22 -0.53 -15.43 -1.73
CA ALA A 22 -0.64 -15.34 -3.18
C ALA A 22 -1.99 -14.76 -3.62
N GLU A 23 -3.08 -15.08 -2.93
CA GLU A 23 -4.40 -14.54 -3.21
C GLU A 23 -4.51 -13.05 -2.83
N LEU A 24 -3.98 -12.67 -1.66
CA LEU A 24 -3.89 -11.26 -1.26
C LEU A 24 -3.05 -10.44 -2.26
N GLN A 25 -1.92 -10.98 -2.71
CA GLN A 25 -1.08 -10.35 -3.74
C GLN A 25 -1.80 -10.26 -5.08
N ARG A 26 -2.49 -11.32 -5.51
CA ARG A 26 -3.29 -11.33 -6.75
C ARG A 26 -4.36 -10.23 -6.72
N ARG A 27 -4.97 -10.00 -5.55
CA ARG A 27 -5.94 -8.92 -5.32
C ARG A 27 -5.32 -7.54 -5.12
N GLY A 28 -4.00 -7.42 -5.07
CA GLY A 28 -3.30 -6.16 -4.81
C GLY A 28 -3.50 -5.62 -3.39
N LEU A 29 -3.86 -6.50 -2.43
CA LEU A 29 -4.09 -6.13 -1.03
C LEU A 29 -2.78 -6.02 -0.25
N ILE A 30 -1.76 -6.81 -0.61
CA ILE A 30 -0.43 -6.75 -0.03
C ILE A 30 0.65 -6.75 -1.10
N VAL A 31 1.81 -6.18 -0.76
CA VAL A 31 3.05 -6.30 -1.54
C VAL A 31 4.04 -7.14 -0.73
N GLY A 32 4.41 -8.31 -1.29
CA GLY A 32 5.30 -9.25 -0.63
C GLY A 32 4.61 -10.06 0.49
N PRO A 33 5.37 -10.65 1.41
CA PRO A 33 4.84 -11.52 2.45
C PRO A 33 4.07 -10.77 3.55
N LEU A 34 3.18 -11.49 4.24
CA LEU A 34 2.56 -11.04 5.49
C LEU A 34 3.61 -10.91 6.60
N HIS A 35 3.42 -9.92 7.46
CA HIS A 35 4.22 -9.78 8.67
C HIS A 35 3.60 -10.59 9.80
N ILE A 36 4.02 -11.85 9.88
CA ILE A 36 3.52 -12.81 10.87
C ILE A 36 4.15 -12.53 12.23
N TYR A 37 3.30 -12.32 13.23
CA TYR A 37 3.68 -12.11 14.62
C TYR A 37 3.77 -13.44 15.38
N GLN A 38 2.80 -14.34 15.18
CA GLN A 38 2.73 -15.63 15.88
C GLN A 38 2.03 -16.68 15.01
N LEU A 39 2.52 -17.93 15.02
CA LEU A 39 1.84 -19.09 14.40
C LEU A 39 1.48 -20.16 15.42
N THR A 40 2.42 -20.43 16.34
CA THR A 40 2.25 -21.33 17.47
C THR A 40 3.03 -20.78 18.64
N GLY A 41 2.63 -21.14 19.84
CA GLY A 41 3.29 -20.69 21.06
C GLY A 41 2.36 -20.74 22.25
N ASN A 42 2.94 -20.63 23.44
CA ASN A 42 2.19 -20.67 24.69
C ASN A 42 2.41 -19.38 25.50
N ALA A 43 2.40 -18.24 24.80
CA ALA A 43 2.42 -16.95 25.48
C ALA A 43 1.21 -16.86 26.42
N THR A 44 1.41 -16.49 27.68
CA THR A 44 0.34 -16.41 28.68
C THR A 44 -0.84 -15.57 28.19
N GLN A 45 -0.55 -14.51 27.43
CA GLN A 45 -1.55 -13.60 26.84
C GLN A 45 -2.45 -14.26 25.79
N SER A 46 -2.02 -15.38 25.19
CA SER A 46 -2.80 -16.11 24.19
C SER A 46 -3.80 -17.10 24.79
N ALA A 47 -3.84 -17.25 26.13
CA ALA A 47 -4.72 -18.18 26.84
C ALA A 47 -4.70 -19.64 26.28
N GLY A 48 -3.58 -20.04 25.66
CA GLY A 48 -3.44 -21.36 25.03
C GLY A 48 -4.07 -21.50 23.64
N VAL A 49 -4.65 -20.45 23.05
CA VAL A 49 -5.20 -20.46 21.67
C VAL A 49 -4.14 -20.91 20.66
N ALA A 50 -2.93 -20.38 20.80
CA ALA A 50 -1.80 -20.68 19.93
C ALA A 50 -1.00 -21.94 20.35
N ALA A 51 -1.43 -22.68 21.38
CA ALA A 51 -0.67 -23.82 21.90
C ALA A 51 -0.62 -25.02 20.94
N GLY A 52 -1.55 -25.07 19.97
CA GLY A 52 -1.60 -26.07 18.91
C GLY A 52 -0.99 -25.56 17.60
N GLY A 53 -1.66 -25.84 16.48
CA GLY A 53 -1.41 -25.22 15.18
C GLY A 53 -2.72 -24.77 14.53
N GLY A 54 -2.66 -24.27 13.29
CA GLY A 54 -3.85 -23.73 12.63
C GLY A 54 -4.25 -22.33 13.11
N HIS A 55 -3.39 -21.67 13.88
CA HIS A 55 -3.53 -20.29 14.33
C HIS A 55 -2.46 -19.41 13.65
N CYS A 56 -2.79 -18.15 13.39
CA CYS A 56 -1.85 -17.14 12.91
C CYS A 56 -2.29 -15.75 13.40
N ASP A 57 -1.38 -15.02 14.05
CA ASP A 57 -1.51 -13.58 14.26
C ASP A 57 -0.54 -12.86 13.33
N TYR A 58 -1.02 -11.85 12.59
CA TYR A 58 -0.19 -11.06 11.69
C TYR A 58 -0.57 -9.58 11.73
N VAL A 59 0.39 -8.70 11.42
CA VAL A 59 0.14 -7.26 11.40
C VAL A 59 -0.56 -6.91 10.07
N PRO A 60 -1.78 -6.33 10.09
CA PRO A 60 -2.44 -5.88 8.86
C PRO A 60 -1.59 -4.80 8.19
N ARG A 61 -1.51 -4.83 6.85
CA ARG A 61 -0.74 -3.83 6.10
C ARG A 61 -1.49 -2.51 5.95
N ASN A 62 -2.82 -2.54 6.02
CA ASN A 62 -3.68 -1.38 5.86
C ASN A 62 -4.37 -1.01 7.19
N ASN A 63 -4.48 0.28 7.47
CA ASN A 63 -5.11 0.79 8.69
C ASN A 63 -6.65 0.90 8.61
N SER A 64 -7.29 0.37 7.56
CA SER A 64 -8.73 0.52 7.32
C SER A 64 -9.57 -0.38 8.24
N PRO A 65 -10.74 0.07 8.72
CA PRO A 65 -11.61 -0.69 9.62
C PRO A 65 -12.45 -1.83 8.97
N ALA A 66 -12.20 -2.17 7.71
CA ALA A 66 -12.86 -3.26 6.99
C ALA A 66 -11.82 -4.05 6.18
N ASP A 67 -10.92 -4.73 6.90
CA ASP A 67 -9.73 -5.37 6.36
C ASP A 67 -10.11 -6.38 5.27
N ALA A 68 -9.97 -6.01 3.99
CA ALA A 68 -10.21 -6.91 2.85
C ALA A 68 -9.38 -8.20 2.95
N GLU A 69 -8.28 -8.16 3.69
CA GLU A 69 -7.50 -9.33 4.10
C GLU A 69 -8.35 -10.32 4.92
N VAL A 70 -9.07 -9.84 5.95
CA VAL A 70 -10.00 -10.64 6.77
C VAL A 70 -11.06 -11.34 5.90
N TRP A 71 -11.68 -10.61 4.98
CA TRP A 71 -12.65 -11.19 4.05
C TRP A 71 -12.06 -12.33 3.23
N VAL A 72 -10.86 -12.15 2.68
CA VAL A 72 -10.19 -13.20 1.91
C VAL A 72 -9.84 -14.40 2.78
N ALA A 73 -9.40 -14.18 4.02
CA ALA A 73 -9.12 -15.26 4.95
C ALA A 73 -10.37 -16.10 5.23
N ASP A 74 -11.50 -15.45 5.48
CA ASP A 74 -12.79 -16.11 5.69
C ASP A 74 -13.26 -16.86 4.44
N GLU A 75 -13.14 -16.27 3.25
CA GLU A 75 -13.43 -16.94 1.98
C GLU A 75 -12.57 -18.19 1.77
N MET A 76 -11.31 -18.14 2.23
CA MET A 76 -10.32 -19.22 2.17
C MET A 76 -10.42 -20.21 3.34
N GLY A 77 -11.51 -20.19 4.10
CA GLY A 77 -11.78 -21.19 5.12
C GLY A 77 -10.93 -21.05 6.39
N ALA A 78 -10.44 -19.85 6.64
CA ALA A 78 -10.12 -19.43 7.99
C ALA A 78 -11.35 -18.77 8.65
N HIS A 79 -11.26 -18.49 9.94
CA HIS A 79 -11.94 -17.36 10.53
C HIS A 79 -10.89 -16.31 10.85
N CYS A 80 -11.12 -15.05 10.51
CA CYS A 80 -10.19 -13.97 10.82
C CYS A 80 -10.90 -12.76 11.45
N GLU A 81 -10.30 -12.18 12.48
CA GLU A 81 -10.82 -10.96 13.09
C GLU A 81 -9.69 -9.99 13.43
N ALA A 82 -9.91 -8.71 13.12
CA ALA A 82 -8.98 -7.65 13.51
C ALA A 82 -9.06 -7.41 15.03
N ARG A 83 -7.92 -7.53 15.70
CA ARG A 83 -7.77 -7.27 17.13
C ARG A 83 -7.16 -5.87 17.31
N TYR A 84 -7.86 -5.01 18.06
CA TYR A 84 -7.51 -3.60 18.23
C TYR A 84 -6.98 -3.28 19.64
N THR A 85 -6.14 -2.24 19.73
CA THR A 85 -5.76 -1.59 20.98
C THR A 85 -6.96 -0.82 21.58
N PRO A 86 -7.13 -0.72 22.91
CA PRO A 86 -6.16 -1.05 23.96
C PRO A 86 -6.22 -2.50 24.46
N THR A 87 -7.16 -3.33 23.98
CA THR A 87 -7.31 -4.72 24.44
C THR A 87 -6.06 -5.55 24.16
N PHE A 88 -5.31 -5.23 23.10
CA PHE A 88 -4.06 -5.86 22.72
C PHE A 88 -2.91 -4.84 22.63
N SER A 89 -1.67 -5.29 22.84
CA SER A 89 -0.47 -4.45 22.79
C SER A 89 -0.12 -3.96 21.38
N ILE A 90 -0.62 -4.66 20.35
CA ILE A 90 -0.46 -4.33 18.93
C ILE A 90 -1.75 -4.65 18.18
N ARG A 91 -2.08 -3.82 17.19
CA ARG A 91 -3.11 -4.18 16.20
C ARG A 91 -2.60 -5.37 15.38
N HIS A 92 -3.39 -6.42 15.30
CA HIS A 92 -3.09 -7.61 14.49
C HIS A 92 -4.39 -8.27 14.02
N ASN A 93 -4.31 -9.03 12.94
CA ASN A 93 -5.37 -9.92 12.50
C ASN A 93 -5.15 -11.27 13.15
N HIS A 94 -6.17 -11.74 13.86
CA HIS A 94 -6.21 -13.03 14.53
C HIS A 94 -6.91 -14.04 13.63
N LEU A 95 -6.22 -15.13 13.27
CA LEU A 95 -6.70 -16.08 12.27
C LEU A 95 -6.67 -17.51 12.79
N LEU A 96 -7.76 -18.26 12.57
CA LEU A 96 -7.91 -19.67 12.90
C LEU A 96 -8.38 -20.48 11.67
N LEU A 97 -7.75 -21.61 11.35
CA LEU A 97 -8.15 -22.45 10.20
C LEU A 97 -9.33 -23.36 10.53
N ARG A 98 -10.45 -23.16 9.85
CA ARG A 98 -11.64 -24.01 10.03
C ARG A 98 -11.35 -25.45 9.61
N GLY A 99 -11.61 -26.39 10.51
CA GLY A 99 -11.40 -27.82 10.26
C GLY A 99 -9.94 -28.27 10.36
N CYS A 100 -9.04 -27.44 10.90
CA CYS A 100 -7.68 -27.87 11.21
C CYS A 100 -7.69 -28.78 12.46
N PRO A 101 -7.22 -30.04 12.38
CA PRO A 101 -7.23 -30.96 13.53
C PRO A 101 -6.24 -30.56 14.62
N HIS A 102 -5.27 -29.71 14.28
CA HIS A 102 -4.20 -29.25 15.17
C HIS A 102 -4.59 -28.06 16.04
N LEU A 103 -5.79 -27.49 15.87
CA LEU A 103 -6.27 -26.42 16.76
C LEU A 103 -6.30 -26.91 18.21
N ALA A 104 -5.78 -26.08 19.13
CA ALA A 104 -5.98 -26.29 20.56
C ALA A 104 -7.47 -26.22 20.90
N GLN A 105 -7.89 -26.81 22.04
CA GLN A 105 -9.30 -26.81 22.43
C GLN A 105 -9.88 -25.40 22.53
N VAL A 106 -9.14 -24.46 23.13
CA VAL A 106 -9.56 -23.04 23.23
C VAL A 106 -9.80 -22.43 21.84
N ALA A 107 -8.93 -22.71 20.86
CA ALA A 107 -9.12 -22.22 19.49
C ALA A 107 -10.32 -22.88 18.78
N LYS A 108 -10.63 -24.14 19.10
CA LYS A 108 -11.86 -24.80 18.62
C LYS A 108 -13.11 -24.16 19.22
N ASP A 109 -13.05 -23.77 20.48
CA ASP A 109 -14.16 -23.10 21.16
C ASP A 109 -14.40 -21.71 20.55
N GLN A 110 -13.34 -20.93 20.28
CA GLN A 110 -13.42 -19.66 19.54
C GLN A 110 -14.00 -19.85 18.12
N MET A 111 -13.56 -20.87 17.39
CA MET A 111 -14.15 -21.23 16.09
C MET A 111 -15.66 -21.52 16.19
N ALA A 112 -16.10 -22.16 17.27
CA ALA A 112 -17.52 -22.43 17.49
C ALA A 112 -18.33 -21.16 17.78
N GLU A 113 -17.75 -20.15 18.42
CA GLU A 113 -18.34 -18.81 18.59
C GLU A 113 -18.49 -18.10 17.26
N PHE A 114 -17.42 -18.08 16.46
CA PHE A 114 -17.44 -17.53 15.10
C PHE A 114 -18.55 -18.18 14.24
N ASP A 115 -18.79 -19.47 14.45
CA ASP A 115 -19.89 -20.18 13.77
C ASP A 115 -21.29 -19.76 14.20
N ARG A 116 -21.42 -19.16 15.37
CA ARG A 116 -22.66 -18.53 15.82
C ARG A 116 -22.74 -17.04 15.47
N GLY A 117 -21.71 -16.49 14.82
CA GLY A 117 -21.63 -15.06 14.50
C GLY A 117 -21.10 -14.20 15.65
N GLU A 118 -20.37 -14.80 16.59
CA GLU A 118 -19.76 -14.14 17.75
C GLU A 118 -18.28 -13.80 17.48
N ASP A 119 -17.63 -12.96 18.30
CA ASP A 119 -16.26 -12.43 18.12
C ASP A 119 -15.11 -13.35 18.57
N GLY A 120 -15.44 -14.58 19.00
CA GLY A 120 -14.46 -15.57 19.42
C GLY A 120 -13.54 -15.10 20.55
N LEU A 121 -13.98 -14.19 21.41
CA LEU A 121 -13.29 -13.83 22.66
C LEU A 121 -13.75 -14.67 23.86
N LEU A 122 -14.63 -15.65 23.64
CA LEU A 122 -15.25 -16.47 24.68
C LEU A 122 -16.12 -15.65 25.65
N ASP A 123 -16.63 -14.50 25.19
CA ASP A 123 -17.56 -13.64 25.91
C ASP A 123 -18.93 -13.50 25.20
N HIS A 124 -19.13 -14.24 24.10
CA HIS A 124 -20.35 -14.33 23.31
C HIS A 124 -20.83 -13.01 22.70
N LYS A 125 -19.94 -12.02 22.49
CA LYS A 125 -20.31 -10.79 21.79
C LYS A 125 -20.47 -11.04 20.29
N PRO A 126 -21.34 -10.29 19.60
CA PRO A 126 -21.45 -10.34 18.14
C PRO A 126 -20.11 -9.99 17.47
N SER A 127 -19.74 -10.74 16.42
CA SER A 127 -18.55 -10.41 15.62
C SER A 127 -18.76 -9.10 14.85
N ALA A 128 -17.69 -8.30 14.77
CA ALA A 128 -17.63 -7.16 13.85
C ALA A 128 -17.13 -7.57 12.45
N GLY A 129 -16.76 -8.83 12.28
CA GLY A 129 -16.31 -9.41 11.03
C GLY A 129 -17.42 -9.54 9.97
N PRO A 130 -17.04 -9.94 8.76
CA PRO A 130 -17.97 -10.06 7.66
C PRO A 130 -19.01 -11.16 7.89
N THR A 131 -20.25 -10.88 7.48
CA THR A 131 -21.37 -11.81 7.58
C THR A 131 -21.70 -12.42 6.22
N GLY A 132 -22.29 -13.62 6.21
CA GLY A 132 -22.75 -14.28 4.97
C GLY A 132 -21.66 -14.98 4.15
N ILE A 133 -20.42 -15.09 4.65
CA ILE A 133 -19.36 -15.83 3.99
C ILE A 133 -19.58 -17.35 4.13
N PRO A 134 -19.40 -18.15 3.06
CA PRO A 134 -19.47 -19.60 3.16
C PRO A 134 -18.46 -20.16 4.18
N LYS A 135 -18.94 -20.97 5.12
CA LYS A 135 -18.14 -21.63 6.17
C LYS A 135 -17.27 -22.77 5.61
N ARG A 136 -16.31 -22.46 4.74
CA ARG A 136 -15.41 -23.44 4.11
C ARG A 136 -14.38 -23.96 5.11
N THR A 137 -14.06 -25.25 5.08
CA THR A 137 -12.84 -25.73 5.74
C THR A 137 -11.60 -25.19 5.02
N TRP A 138 -10.44 -25.19 5.67
CA TRP A 138 -9.20 -24.74 5.04
C TRP A 138 -8.87 -25.50 3.74
N GLN A 139 -9.16 -26.80 3.66
CA GLN A 139 -8.98 -27.58 2.43
C GLN A 139 -9.92 -27.12 1.31
N GLN A 140 -11.18 -26.82 1.64
CA GLN A 140 -12.14 -26.26 0.69
C GLN A 140 -11.71 -24.86 0.25
N GLY A 141 -11.13 -24.09 1.16
CA GLY A 141 -10.54 -22.78 0.88
C GLY A 141 -9.34 -22.84 -0.06
N LEU A 142 -8.46 -23.83 0.10
CA LEU A 142 -7.37 -24.09 -0.86
C LEU A 142 -7.90 -24.41 -2.25
N ALA A 143 -8.89 -25.31 -2.35
CA ALA A 143 -9.53 -25.64 -3.61
C ALA A 143 -10.22 -24.42 -4.24
N TRP A 144 -10.87 -23.59 -3.42
CA TRP A 144 -11.46 -22.33 -3.86
C TRP A 144 -10.38 -21.35 -4.38
N ALA A 145 -9.26 -21.19 -3.69
CA ALA A 145 -8.18 -20.30 -4.12
C ALA A 145 -7.55 -20.78 -5.44
N ASP A 146 -7.36 -22.09 -5.59
CA ASP A 146 -6.91 -22.68 -6.85
C ASP A 146 -7.94 -22.47 -7.99
N GLN A 147 -9.24 -22.53 -7.69
CA GLN A 147 -10.27 -22.14 -8.64
C GLN A 147 -10.20 -20.65 -9.00
N GLN A 148 -9.99 -19.75 -8.04
CA GLN A 148 -9.81 -18.32 -8.30
C GLN A 148 -8.60 -18.05 -9.23
N ARG A 149 -7.55 -18.86 -9.11
CA ARG A 149 -6.37 -18.79 -9.97
C ARG A 149 -6.59 -19.37 -11.37
N LYS A 150 -7.46 -20.37 -11.50
CA LYS A 150 -7.77 -21.05 -12.78
C LYS A 150 -8.88 -20.36 -13.58
N ALA A 151 -9.89 -19.81 -12.91
CA ALA A 151 -11.13 -19.32 -13.53
C ALA A 151 -10.90 -18.15 -14.51
N ALA A 152 -9.80 -17.44 -14.34
CA ALA A 152 -9.08 -16.64 -15.32
C ALA A 152 -7.82 -16.17 -14.56
N PRO A 153 -6.76 -15.68 -15.21
CA PRO A 153 -5.99 -14.63 -14.56
C PRO A 153 -7.04 -13.66 -14.03
N MET A 154 -7.04 -13.33 -12.72
CA MET A 154 -7.75 -12.10 -12.33
C MET A 154 -7.20 -11.14 -13.34
N LYS A 155 -8.06 -10.64 -14.22
CA LYS A 155 -7.63 -9.60 -15.13
C LYS A 155 -6.97 -8.65 -14.18
N THR A 156 -5.66 -8.54 -14.33
CA THR A 156 -4.92 -7.74 -13.38
C THR A 156 -5.65 -6.39 -13.40
N ILE A 157 -5.54 -5.56 -12.37
CA ILE A 157 -5.95 -4.17 -12.58
C ILE A 157 -5.34 -3.66 -13.91
N VAL A 158 -4.19 -4.25 -14.32
CA VAL A 158 -3.73 -4.42 -15.69
C VAL A 158 -4.82 -4.96 -16.69
N ASP A 159 -5.12 -6.24 -16.87
CA ASP A 159 -5.98 -6.70 -17.99
C ASP A 159 -7.46 -6.18 -18.06
N THR A 160 -8.10 -5.71 -16.97
CA THR A 160 -9.51 -5.21 -17.05
C THR A 160 -9.62 -3.83 -17.66
N ALA A 161 -8.54 -3.05 -17.65
CA ALA A 161 -8.51 -1.75 -18.33
C ALA A 161 -8.22 -1.86 -19.83
N LEU A 162 -8.00 -3.06 -20.38
CA LEU A 162 -7.80 -3.27 -21.82
C LEU A 162 -9.12 -3.41 -22.60
N GLU A 163 -10.25 -3.62 -21.92
CA GLU A 163 -11.57 -3.75 -22.56
C GLU A 163 -12.48 -2.54 -22.36
N PHE A 164 -12.03 -1.53 -21.60
CA PHE A 164 -12.65 -0.21 -21.56
C PHE A 164 -11.90 0.68 -22.56
N ASP A 165 -12.23 0.52 -23.83
CA ASP A 165 -11.77 1.40 -24.91
C ASP A 165 -12.72 2.60 -25.05
N ALA A 166 -12.12 3.76 -25.36
CA ALA A 166 -12.64 5.14 -25.42
C ALA A 166 -12.96 5.76 -24.04
N GLU A 167 -12.18 6.69 -23.46
CA GLU A 167 -11.46 7.82 -24.04
C GLU A 167 -10.18 8.19 -23.22
N HIS A 168 -9.04 8.30 -23.94
CA HIS A 168 -7.94 9.25 -23.73
C HIS A 168 -6.89 9.14 -22.60
N MET A 169 -6.71 7.99 -21.96
CA MET A 169 -5.40 7.63 -21.37
C MET A 169 -5.06 6.16 -21.63
N THR A 170 -4.53 5.85 -22.81
CA THR A 170 -4.01 4.50 -23.05
C THR A 170 -2.82 4.24 -22.13
N ARG A 171 -2.64 3.00 -21.68
CA ARG A 171 -1.44 2.66 -20.88
C ARG A 171 -0.13 2.88 -21.60
N ALA A 172 -0.13 2.76 -22.92
CA ALA A 172 1.03 3.11 -23.73
C ALA A 172 1.35 4.60 -23.56
N TRP A 173 0.32 5.45 -23.56
CA TRP A 173 0.47 6.88 -23.27
C TRP A 173 0.98 7.10 -21.84
N LEU A 174 0.38 6.47 -20.82
CA LEU A 174 0.84 6.64 -19.44
C LEU A 174 2.27 6.12 -19.22
N ALA A 175 2.62 4.97 -19.79
CA ALA A 175 3.98 4.42 -19.74
C ALA A 175 4.98 5.35 -20.44
N SER A 176 4.58 5.96 -21.56
CA SER A 176 5.37 7.01 -22.21
C SER A 176 5.54 8.22 -21.29
N TYR A 177 4.49 8.64 -20.57
CA TYR A 177 4.56 9.74 -19.60
C TYR A 177 5.50 9.42 -18.45
N ILE A 178 5.36 8.24 -17.82
CA ILE A 178 6.26 7.78 -16.76
C ILE A 178 7.71 7.78 -17.25
N THR A 179 7.95 7.30 -18.48
CA THR A 179 9.29 7.30 -19.08
C THR A 179 9.82 8.72 -19.25
N LYS A 180 8.99 9.66 -19.76
CA LYS A 180 9.36 11.08 -19.91
C LYS A 180 9.65 11.73 -18.55
N ILE A 181 8.78 11.52 -17.56
CA ILE A 181 8.93 12.00 -16.18
C ILE A 181 10.29 11.56 -15.61
N LYS A 182 10.59 10.26 -15.70
CA LYS A 182 11.86 9.71 -15.20
C LYS A 182 13.08 10.19 -16.00
N ALA A 183 12.97 10.30 -17.32
CA ALA A 183 14.04 10.79 -18.18
C ALA A 183 14.43 12.24 -17.86
N LYS A 184 13.51 13.02 -17.29
CA LYS A 184 13.73 14.39 -16.82
C LYS A 184 14.26 14.47 -15.38
N GLY A 185 14.37 13.33 -14.69
CA GLY A 185 14.85 13.26 -13.33
C GLY A 185 13.81 13.65 -12.28
N HIS A 186 12.52 13.68 -12.64
CA HIS A 186 11.45 13.92 -11.68
C HIS A 186 11.28 12.72 -10.74
N GLU A 187 11.10 13.00 -9.46
CA GLU A 187 11.03 11.99 -8.39
C GLU A 187 9.59 11.65 -7.98
N GLY A 188 8.60 12.42 -8.43
CA GLY A 188 7.21 12.25 -8.05
C GLY A 188 6.20 12.98 -8.93
N VAL A 189 4.92 12.78 -8.62
CA VAL A 189 3.78 13.34 -9.34
C VAL A 189 2.70 13.79 -8.35
N ALA A 190 2.18 15.00 -8.53
CA ALA A 190 0.94 15.44 -7.89
C ALA A 190 -0.23 15.09 -8.80
N LEU A 191 -1.22 14.38 -8.26
CA LEU A 191 -2.35 13.86 -9.02
C LEU A 191 -3.67 14.46 -8.51
N TYR A 192 -4.58 14.74 -9.43
CA TYR A 192 -5.89 15.28 -9.08
C TYR A 192 -6.75 14.28 -8.30
N ALA A 193 -7.49 14.82 -7.35
CA ALA A 193 -8.64 14.21 -6.70
C ALA A 193 -9.84 15.13 -6.89
N GLY A 194 -11.05 14.58 -6.88
CA GLY A 194 -12.25 15.39 -6.90
C GLY A 194 -13.35 14.87 -7.82
N PRO A 195 -14.35 15.72 -8.12
CA PRO A 195 -15.57 15.30 -8.78
C PRO A 195 -15.41 15.15 -10.29
N ASP A 196 -14.36 15.73 -10.89
CA ASP A 196 -14.12 15.70 -12.33
C ASP A 196 -13.44 14.37 -12.74
N PRO A 197 -14.18 13.43 -13.37
CA PRO A 197 -13.64 12.13 -13.74
C PRO A 197 -12.59 12.22 -14.86
N GLU A 198 -12.53 13.31 -15.62
CA GLU A 198 -11.53 13.49 -16.68
C GLU A 198 -10.15 13.84 -16.13
N LYS A 199 -10.11 14.48 -14.96
CA LYS A 199 -8.86 14.85 -14.27
C LYS A 199 -8.38 13.78 -13.30
N VAL A 200 -9.31 13.03 -12.72
CA VAL A 200 -9.01 12.02 -11.71
C VAL A 200 -8.39 10.78 -12.37
N PRO A 201 -7.13 10.42 -12.05
CA PRO A 201 -6.54 9.23 -12.61
C PRO A 201 -7.23 7.98 -12.05
N PRO A 202 -7.50 6.97 -12.88
CA PRO A 202 -8.02 5.71 -12.38
C PRO A 202 -7.00 5.02 -11.48
N LYS A 203 -7.46 4.19 -10.54
CA LYS A 203 -6.61 3.46 -9.57
C LYS A 203 -5.40 2.78 -10.23
N TRP A 204 -5.58 2.20 -11.41
CA TRP A 204 -4.50 1.52 -12.12
C TRP A 204 -3.35 2.45 -12.52
N ALA A 205 -3.63 3.71 -12.84
CA ALA A 205 -2.62 4.69 -13.21
C ALA A 205 -1.76 5.08 -11.99
N VAL A 206 -2.41 5.29 -10.84
CA VAL A 206 -1.76 5.53 -9.54
C VAL A 206 -0.78 4.40 -9.21
N LEU A 207 -1.22 3.14 -9.36
CA LEU A 207 -0.37 1.97 -9.11
C LEU A 207 0.81 1.88 -10.09
N MET A 208 0.64 2.29 -11.35
CA MET A 208 1.74 2.34 -12.32
C MET A 208 2.82 3.36 -11.95
N PHE A 209 2.45 4.54 -11.44
CA PHE A 209 3.42 5.52 -10.94
C PHE A 209 4.22 4.97 -9.75
N LEU A 210 3.54 4.34 -8.78
CA LEU A 210 4.21 3.71 -7.63
C LEU A 210 5.13 2.56 -8.05
N GLN A 211 4.68 1.71 -8.98
CA GLN A 211 5.52 0.65 -9.54
C GLN A 211 6.77 1.20 -10.23
N ALA A 212 6.65 2.37 -10.88
CA ALA A 212 7.75 3.08 -11.51
C ALA A 212 8.69 3.80 -10.52
N GLN A 213 8.44 3.66 -9.22
CA GLN A 213 9.17 4.29 -8.11
C GLN A 213 9.03 5.82 -8.08
N LEU A 214 7.85 6.35 -8.42
CA LEU A 214 7.54 7.78 -8.30
C LEU A 214 6.74 8.04 -7.02
N ALA A 215 7.12 9.08 -6.27
CA ALA A 215 6.38 9.55 -5.10
C ALA A 215 5.06 10.22 -5.53
N LEU A 216 3.98 10.03 -4.76
CA LEU A 216 2.66 10.57 -5.09
C LEU A 216 2.10 11.50 -4.01
N THR A 217 1.35 12.52 -4.43
CA THR A 217 0.53 13.36 -3.54
C THR A 217 -0.78 13.75 -4.23
N ALA A 218 -1.81 14.04 -3.44
CA ALA A 218 -3.18 14.28 -3.90
C ALA A 218 -3.52 15.76 -3.87
N VAL A 219 -4.03 16.31 -4.96
CA VAL A 219 -4.59 17.67 -4.96
C VAL A 219 -6.05 17.66 -5.36
N TYR A 220 -6.90 18.16 -4.48
CA TYR A 220 -8.27 18.47 -4.84
C TYR A 220 -8.28 19.80 -5.59
N GLU A 221 -8.45 19.75 -6.89
CA GLU A 221 -8.54 20.94 -7.73
C GLU A 221 -9.99 21.28 -8.03
N HIS A 222 -10.37 22.51 -7.67
CA HIS A 222 -11.58 23.13 -8.17
C HIS A 222 -11.39 24.65 -8.28
N THR A 223 -12.42 25.32 -8.77
CA THR A 223 -12.45 26.78 -8.88
C THR A 223 -12.40 27.44 -7.50
N THR A 224 -12.08 28.73 -7.48
CA THR A 224 -12.16 29.57 -6.28
C THR A 224 -13.51 29.50 -5.56
N GLU A 225 -14.61 29.19 -6.27
CA GLU A 225 -15.97 29.16 -5.72
C GLU A 225 -16.13 28.14 -4.59
N ASP A 226 -15.48 26.99 -4.68
CA ASP A 226 -15.50 25.97 -3.63
C ASP A 226 -14.88 26.49 -2.33
N ALA A 227 -13.74 27.19 -2.45
CA ALA A 227 -13.06 27.78 -1.31
C ALA A 227 -13.88 28.91 -0.66
N LEU A 228 -14.82 29.51 -1.40
CA LEU A 228 -15.74 30.54 -0.92
C LEU A 228 -17.06 29.97 -0.38
N ALA A 229 -17.37 28.70 -0.64
CA ALA A 229 -18.60 28.05 -0.20
C ALA A 229 -18.61 27.70 1.32
N GLY A 230 -17.53 28.03 2.03
CA GLY A 230 -17.45 27.95 3.49
C GLY A 230 -17.14 26.55 4.01
N TYR A 231 -17.42 26.35 5.30
CA TYR A 231 -16.94 25.19 6.05
C TYR A 231 -17.42 23.85 5.50
N GLN A 232 -18.71 23.71 5.17
CA GLN A 232 -19.27 22.44 4.72
C GLN A 232 -18.66 21.97 3.40
N ALA A 233 -18.39 22.89 2.47
CA ALA A 233 -17.68 22.56 1.23
C ALA A 233 -16.27 22.01 1.50
N GLY A 234 -15.54 22.60 2.46
CA GLY A 234 -14.24 22.08 2.89
C GLY A 234 -14.32 20.64 3.43
N VAL A 235 -15.37 20.33 4.19
CA VAL A 235 -15.63 18.97 4.71
C VAL A 235 -15.92 17.99 3.57
N ASP A 236 -16.80 18.35 2.65
CA ASP A 236 -17.26 17.45 1.58
C ASP A 236 -16.14 17.16 0.58
N ASN A 237 -15.37 18.19 0.21
CA ASN A 237 -14.22 18.05 -0.70
C ASN A 237 -13.11 17.19 -0.06
N ALA A 238 -12.84 17.37 1.24
CA ALA A 238 -11.89 16.54 1.97
C ALA A 238 -12.35 15.07 2.02
N LYS A 239 -13.63 14.80 2.35
CA LYS A 239 -14.19 13.44 2.37
C LYS A 239 -14.07 12.75 1.02
N MET A 240 -14.36 13.44 -0.07
CA MET A 240 -14.23 12.90 -1.42
C MET A 240 -12.78 12.52 -1.72
N THR A 241 -11.84 13.43 -1.44
CA THR A 241 -10.40 13.19 -1.61
C THR A 241 -9.92 11.98 -0.81
N ILE A 242 -10.30 11.90 0.46
CA ILE A 242 -9.97 10.79 1.36
C ILE A 242 -10.55 9.48 0.81
N ALA A 243 -11.84 9.44 0.49
CA ALA A 243 -12.49 8.23 -0.01
C ALA A 243 -11.82 7.71 -1.28
N GLN A 244 -11.47 8.61 -2.21
CA GLN A 244 -10.79 8.27 -3.45
C GLN A 244 -9.39 7.69 -3.19
N TRP A 245 -8.56 8.37 -2.40
CA TRP A 245 -7.18 7.95 -2.16
C TRP A 245 -7.05 6.73 -1.24
N VAL A 246 -7.90 6.62 -0.23
CA VAL A 246 -8.05 5.38 0.56
C VAL A 246 -8.50 4.24 -0.34
N GLY A 247 -9.43 4.49 -1.27
CA GLY A 247 -9.85 3.52 -2.29
C GLY A 247 -8.70 3.04 -3.19
N TYR A 248 -7.67 3.86 -3.39
CA TYR A 248 -6.45 3.50 -4.12
C TYR A 248 -5.45 2.70 -3.28
N GLY A 249 -5.63 2.64 -1.96
CA GLY A 249 -4.68 2.01 -1.02
C GLY A 249 -3.62 2.98 -0.50
N CYS A 250 -3.87 4.29 -0.57
CA CYS A 250 -2.95 5.28 -0.03
C CYS A 250 -2.79 5.12 1.49
N PRO A 251 -1.56 5.16 2.02
CA PRO A 251 -1.35 5.19 3.47
C PRO A 251 -1.89 6.50 4.06
N HIS A 252 -2.42 6.40 5.28
CA HIS A 252 -2.68 7.58 6.11
C HIS A 252 -1.33 8.11 6.60
N ASN A 253 -1.17 9.42 6.73
CA ASN A 253 0.07 10.18 6.99
C ASN A 253 0.68 10.94 5.79
N ILE A 254 0.02 10.95 4.63
CA ILE A 254 0.46 11.79 3.51
C ILE A 254 -0.26 13.15 3.53
N VAL A 255 0.32 14.13 2.83
CA VAL A 255 -0.33 15.43 2.61
C VAL A 255 -1.40 15.32 1.53
N LEU A 256 -2.60 15.82 1.83
CA LEU A 256 -3.69 16.06 0.87
C LEU A 256 -3.87 17.58 0.69
N TRP A 257 -3.78 18.04 -0.55
CA TRP A 257 -3.80 19.46 -0.90
C TRP A 257 -5.22 19.93 -1.26
N ALA A 258 -5.74 20.92 -0.54
CA ALA A 258 -6.86 21.71 -1.01
C ALA A 258 -6.37 22.78 -1.99
N SER A 259 -6.97 22.90 -3.17
CA SER A 259 -6.67 23.99 -4.11
C SER A 259 -7.61 25.18 -3.93
N SER A 260 -7.09 26.38 -4.10
CA SER A 260 -7.84 27.58 -4.46
C SER A 260 -7.16 28.23 -5.66
N ASP A 261 -7.66 27.91 -6.85
CA ASP A 261 -7.00 28.29 -8.09
C ASP A 261 -7.33 29.74 -8.45
N LYS A 262 -6.28 30.58 -8.44
CA LYS A 262 -6.24 32.02 -8.75
C LYS A 262 -7.42 32.80 -8.16
N SER A 263 -7.52 32.78 -6.83
CA SER A 263 -8.46 33.62 -6.11
C SER A 263 -7.83 34.97 -5.74
N ASP A 264 -8.57 36.05 -5.95
CA ASP A 264 -8.43 37.30 -5.18
C ASP A 264 -9.14 37.19 -3.82
N ALA A 265 -9.48 35.96 -3.40
CA ALA A 265 -10.16 35.69 -2.16
C ALA A 265 -9.24 35.99 -0.97
N THR A 266 -9.75 36.81 -0.06
CA THR A 266 -9.05 37.14 1.16
C THR A 266 -9.03 35.95 2.12
N VAL A 267 -8.07 35.93 3.05
CA VAL A 267 -8.02 34.97 4.17
C VAL A 267 -9.37 34.87 4.88
N ALA A 268 -10.06 36.00 5.07
CA ALA A 268 -11.34 36.03 5.77
C ALA A 268 -12.43 35.24 5.03
N GLN A 269 -12.40 35.22 3.70
CA GLN A 269 -13.39 34.52 2.89
C GLN A 269 -13.14 33.01 2.81
N THR A 270 -11.88 32.58 2.83
CA THR A 270 -11.52 31.15 2.67
C THR A 270 -11.25 30.42 3.98
N LYS A 271 -11.14 31.14 5.10
CA LYS A 271 -10.79 30.56 6.41
C LYS A 271 -11.76 29.45 6.84
N ASP A 272 -13.06 29.63 6.64
CA ASP A 272 -14.05 28.63 7.05
C ASP A 272 -13.92 27.35 6.21
N TYR A 273 -13.71 27.46 4.89
CA TYR A 273 -13.42 26.32 4.02
C TYR A 273 -12.15 25.58 4.47
N ALA A 274 -11.04 26.31 4.66
CA ALA A 274 -9.79 25.72 5.12
C ALA A 274 -9.95 24.98 6.45
N ARG A 275 -10.72 25.53 7.39
CA ARG A 275 -11.05 24.85 8.65
C ARG A 275 -11.79 23.53 8.40
N GLY A 276 -12.82 23.53 7.55
CA GLY A 276 -13.57 22.32 7.21
C GLY A 276 -12.70 21.22 6.60
N TRP A 277 -11.79 21.61 5.71
CA TRP A 277 -10.79 20.70 5.14
C TRP A 277 -9.87 20.14 6.22
N ILE A 278 -9.22 21.02 7.01
CA ILE A 278 -8.23 20.66 8.04
C ILE A 278 -8.84 19.70 9.06
N ASP A 279 -10.01 20.04 9.61
CA ASP A 279 -10.69 19.22 10.62
C ASP A 279 -10.98 17.81 10.06
N THR A 280 -11.39 17.73 8.79
CA THR A 280 -11.76 16.47 8.15
C THR A 280 -10.54 15.60 7.81
N VAL A 281 -9.50 16.18 7.20
CA VAL A 281 -8.29 15.40 6.84
C VAL A 281 -7.53 14.94 8.07
N THR A 282 -7.45 15.77 9.11
CA THR A 282 -6.75 15.41 10.35
C THR A 282 -7.50 14.35 11.14
N ALA A 283 -8.84 14.41 11.19
CA ALA A 283 -9.67 13.37 11.78
C ALA A 283 -9.49 12.00 11.08
N ALA A 284 -9.19 11.99 9.78
CA ALA A 284 -8.88 10.79 9.01
C ALA A 284 -7.39 10.38 9.06
N ALA A 285 -6.58 11.01 9.93
CA ALA A 285 -5.14 10.78 10.06
C ALA A 285 -4.30 11.11 8.81
N PHE A 286 -4.79 12.00 7.94
CA PHE A 286 -4.03 12.64 6.88
C PHE A 286 -3.45 13.99 7.33
N LEU A 287 -2.54 14.54 6.54
CA LEU A 287 -1.94 15.84 6.76
C LEU A 287 -2.54 16.89 5.83
N ASP A 288 -2.79 18.09 6.36
CA ASP A 288 -3.41 19.18 5.63
C ASP A 288 -2.40 19.98 4.80
N GLY A 289 -2.70 20.18 3.51
CA GLY A 289 -1.95 21.06 2.62
C GLY A 289 -2.87 22.02 1.88
N GLY A 290 -2.36 23.21 1.56
CA GLY A 290 -3.04 24.19 0.71
C GLY A 290 -2.21 24.51 -0.53
N TYR A 291 -2.86 24.50 -1.69
CA TYR A 291 -2.35 25.02 -2.95
C TYR A 291 -3.10 26.31 -3.33
N GLY A 292 -2.38 27.40 -3.59
CA GLY A 292 -3.00 28.67 -3.97
C GLY A 292 -2.07 29.87 -3.76
N ASP A 293 -2.67 31.04 -3.58
CA ASP A 293 -1.95 32.29 -3.35
C ASP A 293 -1.37 32.38 -1.91
N SER A 294 -0.61 33.45 -1.63
CA SER A 294 0.03 33.63 -0.33
C SER A 294 -0.97 33.77 0.84
N ALA A 295 -2.19 34.24 0.59
CA ALA A 295 -3.20 34.40 1.64
C ALA A 295 -3.82 33.04 2.01
N PHE A 296 -4.23 32.26 1.01
CA PHE A 296 -4.88 30.98 1.18
C PHE A 296 -3.95 29.95 1.83
N ILE A 297 -2.72 29.79 1.33
CA ILE A 297 -1.82 28.71 1.79
C ILE A 297 -1.37 28.91 3.25
N GLN A 298 -1.43 30.13 3.78
CA GLN A 298 -1.05 30.41 5.18
C GLN A 298 -2.00 29.75 6.19
N LEU A 299 -3.21 29.36 5.75
CA LEU A 299 -4.19 28.66 6.56
C LEU A 299 -3.82 27.19 6.81
N PHE A 300 -2.87 26.63 6.05
CA PHE A 300 -2.52 25.22 6.06
C PHE A 300 -1.11 24.98 6.61
N ARG A 301 -0.88 23.77 7.11
CA ARG A 301 0.42 23.30 7.61
C ARG A 301 1.42 23.14 6.48
N TYR A 302 1.03 22.40 5.44
CA TYR A 302 1.82 22.24 4.23
C TYR A 302 1.36 23.22 3.16
N ARG A 303 2.32 23.76 2.41
CA ARG A 303 2.09 24.94 1.56
C ARG A 303 2.64 24.70 0.17
N TRP A 304 1.79 24.84 -0.83
CA TRP A 304 2.14 24.76 -2.24
C TRP A 304 1.66 26.01 -2.94
N ARG A 305 2.49 26.66 -3.75
CA ARG A 305 2.06 27.85 -4.50
C ARG A 305 2.66 27.92 -5.89
N PRO A 306 2.00 28.63 -6.82
CA PRO A 306 2.67 29.11 -8.02
C PRO A 306 3.79 30.10 -7.70
N ALA A 307 4.88 30.04 -8.46
CA ALA A 307 6.02 30.95 -8.32
C ALA A 307 5.61 32.42 -8.47
N THR A 308 4.58 32.69 -9.26
CA THR A 308 4.08 34.03 -9.59
C THR A 308 3.05 34.58 -8.59
N TRP A 309 2.54 33.78 -7.65
CA TRP A 309 1.42 34.18 -6.75
C TRP A 309 1.89 34.61 -5.35
N GLY A 310 3.07 35.20 -5.28
CA GLY A 310 3.60 35.86 -4.08
C GLY A 310 4.89 35.26 -3.56
N THR A 311 5.22 35.58 -2.30
CA THR A 311 6.54 35.34 -1.69
C THR A 311 6.48 34.52 -0.40
N ALA A 312 5.30 34.06 0.01
CA ALA A 312 5.17 33.23 1.21
C ALA A 312 6.05 31.96 1.12
N SER A 313 6.60 31.54 2.26
CA SER A 313 7.35 30.28 2.34
C SER A 313 6.42 29.11 2.02
N ALA A 314 6.92 28.19 1.18
CA ALA A 314 6.19 27.05 0.65
C ALA A 314 7.05 25.78 0.68
N HIS A 315 6.41 24.63 0.88
CA HIS A 315 7.04 23.32 0.78
C HIS A 315 7.19 22.90 -0.69
N MET A 316 6.26 23.31 -1.54
CA MET A 316 6.28 23.06 -2.96
C MET A 316 6.02 24.35 -3.74
N ILE A 317 6.75 24.58 -4.82
CA ILE A 317 6.57 25.73 -5.71
C ILE A 317 6.32 25.23 -7.12
N GLN A 318 5.16 25.56 -7.70
CA GLN A 318 4.89 25.33 -9.12
C GLN A 318 5.66 26.39 -9.91
N LEU A 319 6.64 25.95 -10.71
CA LEU A 319 7.30 26.78 -11.70
C LEU A 319 6.32 27.02 -12.85
N VAL A 320 6.33 28.24 -13.39
CA VAL A 320 5.38 28.75 -14.41
C VAL A 320 4.92 27.65 -15.38
N GLY A 321 3.59 27.52 -15.53
CA GLY A 321 2.90 26.35 -16.09
C GLY A 321 3.38 25.87 -17.46
N ALA A 322 3.08 24.59 -17.75
CA ALA A 322 3.44 23.83 -18.94
C ALA A 322 4.67 24.37 -19.71
N GLN A 323 5.86 24.17 -19.13
CA GLN A 323 7.10 24.52 -19.84
C GLN A 323 7.20 23.66 -21.11
N PRO A 324 7.36 24.26 -22.31
CA PRO A 324 7.34 23.52 -23.57
C PRO A 324 8.47 22.47 -23.70
N ASN A 325 9.45 22.49 -22.80
CA ASN A 325 10.63 21.63 -22.85
C ASN A 325 10.71 20.58 -21.74
N ASP A 326 9.72 20.46 -20.85
CA ASP A 326 9.74 19.44 -19.78
C ASP A 326 8.93 18.19 -20.16
N VAL A 327 7.83 17.90 -19.45
CA VAL A 327 6.85 16.88 -19.84
C VAL A 327 5.62 17.61 -20.37
N GLU A 328 5.33 17.41 -21.66
CA GLU A 328 4.23 18.08 -22.36
C GLU A 328 2.91 17.95 -21.60
N GLY A 329 2.22 19.08 -21.39
CA GLY A 329 0.94 19.11 -20.67
C GLY A 329 1.03 18.93 -19.15
N CYS A 330 2.23 18.94 -18.56
CA CYS A 330 2.40 18.90 -17.12
C CYS A 330 2.98 20.21 -16.58
N ASP A 331 2.52 20.60 -15.39
CA ASP A 331 3.18 21.63 -14.60
C ASP A 331 4.38 21.07 -13.84
N VAL A 332 5.41 21.90 -13.69
CA VAL A 332 6.64 21.53 -13.00
C VAL A 332 6.60 22.06 -11.59
N ASN A 333 6.82 21.19 -10.61
CA ASN A 333 6.79 21.53 -9.20
C ASN A 333 8.14 21.22 -8.56
N VAL A 334 8.65 22.18 -7.78
CA VAL A 334 9.89 22.01 -7.02
C VAL A 334 9.55 21.86 -5.54
N VAL A 335 9.98 20.75 -4.94
CA VAL A 335 9.93 20.56 -3.49
C VAL A 335 11.08 21.36 -2.86
N VAL A 336 10.73 22.41 -2.14
CA VAL A 336 11.69 23.31 -1.46
C VAL A 336 11.92 22.88 -0.03
N HIS A 337 10.89 22.32 0.62
CA HIS A 337 10.97 21.73 1.94
C HIS A 337 10.29 20.36 1.91
N GLY A 338 10.93 19.35 2.50
CA GLY A 338 10.39 17.99 2.52
C GLY A 338 9.05 17.91 3.23
N PHE A 339 8.15 17.06 2.72
CA PHE A 339 6.86 16.75 3.32
C PHE A 339 6.50 15.28 3.06
N PRO A 340 5.59 14.67 3.86
CA PRO A 340 5.20 13.29 3.65
C PRO A 340 4.40 13.10 2.35
N MET A 341 4.94 12.24 1.48
CA MET A 341 4.32 11.80 0.23
C MET A 341 4.06 10.30 0.29
N TRP A 342 3.15 9.81 -0.56
CA TRP A 342 3.00 8.38 -0.75
C TRP A 342 4.20 7.87 -1.53
N MET A 343 5.16 7.32 -0.78
CA MET A 343 6.35 6.71 -1.37
C MET A 343 6.03 5.31 -1.88
N PRO A 344 6.61 4.90 -3.01
CA PRO A 344 6.59 3.51 -3.42
C PRO A 344 7.21 2.66 -2.30
N ILE A 345 6.62 1.49 -2.02
CA ILE A 345 7.32 0.51 -1.19
C ILE A 345 8.59 0.15 -1.97
N PRO A 346 9.79 0.31 -1.39
CA PRO A 346 11.01 -0.13 -2.05
C PRO A 346 10.80 -1.57 -2.49
N PRO A 347 11.14 -1.95 -3.74
CA PRO A 347 11.03 -3.34 -4.15
C PRO A 347 11.71 -4.18 -3.08
N ALA A 348 10.98 -5.17 -2.54
CA ALA A 348 11.56 -6.11 -1.59
C ALA A 348 12.89 -6.55 -2.21
N VAL A 349 14.01 -6.28 -1.52
CA VAL A 349 15.34 -6.61 -2.01
C VAL A 349 15.23 -8.04 -2.51
N ALA A 350 15.33 -8.22 -3.83
CA ALA A 350 15.17 -9.55 -4.41
C ALA A 350 16.11 -10.46 -3.61
N PRO A 351 15.62 -11.59 -3.07
CA PRO A 351 16.50 -12.49 -2.33
C PRO A 351 17.71 -12.70 -3.22
N LEU A 352 18.89 -12.32 -2.70
CA LEU A 352 20.15 -12.37 -3.44
C LEU A 352 20.13 -13.68 -4.23
N ALA A 353 19.99 -13.58 -5.56
CA ALA A 353 19.96 -14.76 -6.40
C ALA A 353 21.20 -15.57 -6.02
N GLN A 354 21.08 -16.90 -5.92
CA GLN A 354 22.20 -17.75 -5.48
C GLN A 354 23.51 -17.42 -6.21
N THR A 355 23.44 -16.91 -7.45
CA THR A 355 24.56 -16.33 -8.21
C THR A 355 25.38 -15.25 -7.48
N ALA A 356 24.77 -14.37 -6.67
CA ALA A 356 25.49 -13.40 -5.85
C ALA A 356 26.26 -14.06 -4.69
N VAL A 357 25.78 -15.19 -4.17
CA VAL A 357 26.50 -16.01 -3.17
C VAL A 357 27.72 -16.68 -3.81
N HIS A 358 27.61 -17.11 -5.07
CA HIS A 358 28.76 -17.65 -5.84
C HIS A 358 29.83 -16.58 -6.12
N VAL A 359 29.45 -15.36 -6.53
CA VAL A 359 30.41 -14.25 -6.75
C VAL A 359 31.08 -13.82 -5.44
N HIS A 360 30.34 -13.77 -4.33
CA HIS A 360 30.91 -13.43 -3.02
C HIS A 360 31.89 -14.50 -2.53
N ASN A 361 31.62 -15.78 -2.77
CA ASN A 361 32.55 -16.88 -2.43
C ASN A 361 33.81 -16.87 -3.32
N ALA A 362 33.67 -16.63 -4.63
CA ALA A 362 34.82 -16.55 -5.54
C ALA A 362 35.76 -15.37 -5.21
N LEU A 363 35.21 -14.21 -4.84
CA LEU A 363 36.00 -13.05 -4.40
C LEU A 363 36.68 -13.30 -3.03
N ARG A 364 36.04 -14.06 -2.15
CA ARG A 364 36.60 -14.46 -0.85
C ARG A 364 37.74 -15.48 -1.01
N GLU A 365 37.62 -16.42 -1.94
CA GLU A 365 38.71 -17.33 -2.32
C GLU A 365 39.87 -16.58 -2.99
N LEU A 366 39.60 -15.59 -3.84
CA LEU A 366 40.62 -14.73 -4.47
C LEU A 366 41.42 -13.89 -3.44
N ALA A 367 40.78 -13.53 -2.32
CA ALA A 367 41.40 -12.82 -1.20
C ALA A 367 42.30 -13.73 -0.34
N MET A 368 42.14 -15.06 -0.43
CA MET A 368 42.95 -16.04 0.28
C MET A 368 44.15 -16.57 -0.51
N VAL A 369 44.22 -16.32 -1.82
CA VAL A 369 45.38 -16.67 -2.65
C VAL A 369 46.49 -15.62 -2.46
N PRO A 370 47.71 -16.01 -2.05
CA PRO A 370 48.84 -15.10 -1.88
C PRO A 370 49.12 -14.29 -3.16
N ALA A 371 49.46 -13.01 -3.01
CA ALA A 371 49.66 -12.09 -4.14
C ALA A 371 50.76 -12.53 -5.13
N THR A 372 51.62 -13.46 -4.73
CA THR A 372 52.72 -14.03 -5.53
C THR A 372 52.27 -15.10 -6.53
N GLU A 373 51.04 -15.62 -6.45
CA GLU A 373 50.53 -16.63 -7.38
C GLU A 373 49.65 -16.03 -8.48
N THR A 374 50.30 -15.36 -9.44
CA THR A 374 49.63 -14.64 -10.52
C THR A 374 48.81 -15.55 -11.44
N ALA A 375 49.26 -16.79 -11.68
CA ALA A 375 48.58 -17.76 -12.53
C ALA A 375 47.26 -18.27 -11.92
N SER A 376 47.25 -18.59 -10.63
CA SER A 376 46.06 -19.05 -9.88
C SER A 376 44.98 -17.96 -9.83
N ARG A 377 45.38 -16.69 -9.65
CA ARG A 377 44.47 -15.53 -9.69
C ARG A 377 43.87 -15.30 -11.07
N LEU A 378 44.67 -15.39 -12.12
CA LEU A 378 44.19 -15.24 -13.50
C LEU A 378 43.18 -16.33 -13.88
N ALA A 379 43.39 -17.57 -13.46
CA ALA A 379 42.44 -18.67 -13.70
C ALA A 379 41.09 -18.44 -12.99
N LEU A 380 41.10 -17.99 -11.73
CA LEU A 380 39.89 -17.66 -10.96
C LEU A 380 39.12 -16.46 -11.55
N ILE A 381 39.84 -15.41 -11.98
CA ILE A 381 39.23 -14.26 -12.67
C ILE A 381 38.58 -14.70 -13.98
N HIS A 382 39.24 -15.56 -14.75
CA HIS A 382 38.70 -16.04 -16.02
C HIS A 382 37.47 -16.93 -15.81
N HIS A 383 37.42 -17.73 -14.75
CA HIS A 383 36.25 -18.53 -14.38
C HIS A 383 35.05 -17.63 -14.01
N ALA A 384 35.26 -16.65 -13.13
CA ALA A 384 34.23 -15.67 -12.73
C ALA A 384 33.70 -14.84 -13.92
N GLN A 385 34.57 -14.50 -14.88
CA GLN A 385 34.16 -13.81 -16.10
C GLN A 385 33.38 -14.69 -17.07
N THR A 386 33.61 -16.00 -17.06
CA THR A 386 32.88 -16.95 -17.92
C THR A 386 31.46 -17.17 -17.39
N ASP A 387 31.31 -17.27 -16.07
CA ASP A 387 30.01 -17.34 -15.40
C ASP A 387 29.16 -16.07 -15.65
N LEU A 388 29.80 -14.90 -15.68
CA LEU A 388 29.12 -13.62 -15.97
C LEU A 388 28.63 -13.51 -17.43
N LYS A 389 29.29 -14.17 -18.38
CA LYS A 389 28.91 -14.12 -19.81
C LYS A 389 27.73 -15.04 -20.16
N GLY A 390 27.37 -15.98 -19.30
CA GLY A 390 26.18 -16.83 -19.47
C GLY A 390 24.85 -16.18 -19.07
N ILE A 391 24.85 -14.90 -18.67
CA ILE A 391 23.73 -14.19 -18.03
C ILE A 391 23.10 -13.12 -18.97
N HIS A 392 23.41 -13.14 -20.27
CA HIS A 392 22.76 -12.26 -21.26
C HIS A 392 21.78 -12.99 -22.16
#